data_AF-A0A6F8TPF3-F1
#
_entry.id   AF-A0A6F8TPF3-F1
#
_cell.length_a   1.000
_cell.length_b   1.000
_cell.length_c   1.000
_cell.angle_alpha   90.00
_cell.angle_beta   90.00
_cell.angle_gamma   90.00
#
_symmetry.space_group_name_H-M   'P 1'
#
loop_
_entity.id
_entity.type
_entity.pdbx_description
1 polymer ?
#
loop_
_entity_poly.entity_id
_entity_poly.type
_entity_poly.pdbx_seq_one_letter_code
_entity_poly.pdbx_strand_id
1 'polypeptide(L)' 'MGRSRGNSKRGNKNSLPQTPAQLKFDGVDEEFSRELANQADMEAQARANAANQRTRVKKNR' A
#
# COMPACT_ATOMS: atom_id res chain seq x y z
N MET A 1 17.59 -15.58 23.77
CA MET A 1 16.76 -15.46 24.99
C MET A 1 15.32 -15.78 24.64
N GLY A 2 14.77 -16.87 25.19
CA GLY A 2 13.35 -17.20 25.09
C GLY A 2 12.52 -16.44 26.13
N ARG A 3 11.30 -16.05 25.73
CA ARG A 3 10.10 -15.61 26.49
C ARG A 3 9.17 -15.00 25.43
N SER A 4 7.92 -15.38 25.18
CA SER A 4 6.93 -16.17 25.91
C SER A 4 5.86 -16.65 24.91
N ARG A 5 5.60 -17.95 24.85
CA ARG A 5 4.38 -18.51 24.27
C ARG A 5 3.28 -18.37 25.32
N GLY A 6 2.31 -17.47 25.09
CA GLY A 6 1.18 -17.31 26.02
C GLY A 6 0.77 -15.86 26.24
N ASN A 7 0.00 -15.31 25.30
CA ASN A 7 -0.99 -14.27 25.54
C ASN A 7 -1.98 -14.31 24.37
N SER A 8 -2.91 -15.27 24.41
CA SER A 8 -4.13 -15.14 23.63
C SER A 8 -5.00 -14.06 24.29
N LYS A 9 -5.66 -13.25 23.46
CA LYS A 9 -6.46 -12.07 23.84
C LYS A 9 -5.66 -10.81 24.19
N ARG A 10 -4.97 -10.27 23.19
CA ARG A 10 -4.85 -8.81 23.05
C ARG A 10 -5.65 -8.42 21.82
N GLY A 11 -6.96 -8.25 22.00
CA GLY A 11 -7.72 -7.44 21.05
C GLY A 11 -6.99 -6.11 20.94
N ASN A 12 -6.66 -5.70 19.72
CA ASN A 12 -6.01 -4.43 19.48
C ASN A 12 -7.00 -3.32 19.84
N LYS A 13 -7.10 -2.96 21.13
CA LYS A 13 -7.99 -1.91 21.64
C LYS A 13 -7.49 -0.50 21.30
N ASN A 14 -6.36 -0.39 20.63
CA ASN A 14 -5.94 0.86 20.06
C ASN A 14 -6.61 1.02 18.69
N SER A 15 -7.87 1.44 18.69
CA SER A 15 -8.43 2.17 17.54
C SER A 15 -7.82 3.58 17.45
N LEU A 16 -6.52 3.70 17.73
CA LEU A 16 -5.75 4.87 17.33
C LEU A 16 -5.44 4.64 15.86
N PRO A 17 -6.26 5.17 14.93
CA PRO A 17 -5.88 5.14 13.53
C PRO A 17 -4.47 5.74 13.42
N GLN A 18 -3.64 5.15 12.57
CA GLN A 18 -2.32 5.70 12.26
C GLN A 18 -2.41 7.15 11.78
N THR A 19 -3.58 7.55 11.29
CA THR A 19 -3.93 8.91 10.91
C THR A 19 -5.04 9.47 11.82
N PRO A 20 -4.81 10.62 12.48
CA PRO A 20 -5.84 11.35 13.22
C PRO A 20 -7.12 11.54 12.40
N ALA A 21 -8.28 11.58 13.05
CA ALA A 21 -9.57 11.66 12.38
C ALA A 21 -9.70 12.91 11.47
N GLN A 22 -9.09 14.04 11.84
CA GLN A 22 -9.10 15.26 11.02
C GLN A 22 -8.20 15.20 9.78
N LEU A 23 -7.30 14.20 9.72
CA LEU A 23 -6.36 13.98 8.61
C LEU A 23 -6.79 12.79 7.74
N LYS A 24 -7.98 12.22 7.98
CA LYS A 24 -8.57 11.24 7.08
C LYS A 24 -9.06 12.00 5.86
N PHE A 25 -8.35 11.80 4.75
CA PHE A 25 -8.72 12.39 3.48
C PHE A 25 -9.77 11.50 2.80
N ASP A 26 -10.88 12.07 2.31
CA ASP A 26 -11.99 11.34 1.66
C ASP A 26 -11.66 10.83 0.23
N GLY A 27 -10.45 11.13 -0.24
CA GLY A 27 -9.88 10.79 -1.55
C GLY A 27 -9.91 12.01 -2.49
N VAL A 28 -8.75 12.68 -2.70
CA VAL A 28 -8.64 13.60 -3.85
C VAL A 28 -8.21 12.67 -4.95
N ASP A 29 -9.09 12.48 -5.93
CA ASP A 29 -8.68 11.87 -7.18
C ASP A 29 -7.93 12.95 -7.96
N GLU A 30 -6.61 13.05 -7.72
CA GLU A 30 -5.75 13.91 -8.54
C GLU A 30 -5.64 13.29 -9.94
N GLU A 31 -6.10 14.01 -10.96
CA GLU A 31 -6.10 13.52 -12.33
C GLU A 31 -4.66 13.44 -12.88
N PHE A 32 -4.25 12.23 -13.25
CA PHE A 32 -2.93 12.00 -13.84
C PHE A 32 -2.87 12.55 -15.27
N SER A 33 -2.15 13.66 -15.46
CA SER A 33 -1.85 14.24 -16.77
C SER A 33 -0.63 13.59 -17.40
N ARG A 34 -0.84 12.78 -18.45
CA ARG A 34 0.26 12.11 -19.17
C ARG A 34 1.27 13.07 -19.81
N GLU A 35 0.82 14.25 -20.22
CA GLU A 35 1.67 15.25 -20.89
C GLU A 35 2.59 16.00 -19.92
N LEU A 36 2.21 16.06 -18.63
CA LEU A 36 3.01 16.62 -17.55
C LEU A 36 3.94 15.59 -16.90
N ALA A 37 3.69 14.30 -17.12
CA ALA A 37 4.49 13.23 -16.56
C ALA A 37 5.89 13.23 -17.18
N ASN A 38 6.92 13.21 -16.33
CA ASN A 38 8.29 13.15 -16.81
C ASN A 38 8.67 11.70 -17.18
N GLN A 39 9.87 11.54 -17.75
CA GLN A 39 10.38 10.23 -18.18
C GLN A 39 10.48 9.22 -17.02
N ALA A 40 10.83 9.68 -15.81
CA ALA A 40 10.96 8.83 -14.65
C ALA A 40 9.60 8.30 -14.17
N ASP A 41 8.55 9.13 -14.24
CA ASP A 41 7.19 8.74 -13.89
C ASP A 41 6.65 7.67 -14.85
N MET A 42 6.89 7.85 -16.15
CA MET A 42 6.51 6.88 -17.18
C MET A 42 7.24 5.54 -17.00
N GLU A 43 8.54 5.57 -16.70
CA GLU A 43 9.33 4.36 -16.46
C GLU A 43 8.88 3.63 -15.18
N ALA A 44 8.56 4.39 -14.12
CA ALA A 44 8.05 3.82 -12.88
C ALA A 44 6.72 3.08 -13.10
N GLN A 45 5.79 3.66 -13.87
CA GLN A 45 4.54 3.01 -14.24
C GLN A 45 4.78 1.73 -15.06
N ALA A 46 5.67 1.78 -16.04
CA ALA A 46 6.02 0.61 -16.84
C ALA A 46 6.60 -0.54 -15.98
N ARG A 47 7.49 -0.20 -15.05
CA ARG A 47 8.10 -1.16 -14.11
C ARG A 47 7.07 -1.76 -13.17
N ALA A 48 6.16 -0.94 -12.62
CA ALA A 48 5.09 -1.41 -11.74
C ALA A 48 4.14 -2.38 -12.49
N ASN A 49 3.77 -2.05 -13.73
CA ASN A 49 2.94 -2.91 -14.58
C ASN A 49 3.62 -4.26 -14.85
N ALA A 50 4.91 -4.26 -15.17
CA ALA A 50 5.68 -5.50 -15.37
C ALA A 50 5.74 -6.35 -14.10
N ALA A 51 5.89 -5.73 -12.93
CA ALA A 51 5.86 -6.44 -11.64
C ALA A 51 4.48 -7.08 -11.37
N ASN A 52 3.40 -6.35 -11.62
CA ASN A 52 2.03 -6.84 -11.47
C ASN A 52 1.72 -8.03 -12.39
N GLN A 53 2.24 -8.03 -13.61
CA GLN A 53 2.12 -9.17 -14.51
C GLN A 53 2.85 -10.40 -13.95
N ARG A 54 4.08 -10.22 -13.46
CA ARG A 54 4.86 -11.31 -12.84
C ARG A 54 4.15 -11.91 -11.62
N THR A 55 3.57 -11.08 -10.75
CA THR A 55 2.85 -11.57 -9.56
C THR A 55 1.56 -12.29 -9.94
N ARG A 56 0.81 -11.79 -10.92
CA ARG A 56 -0.39 -12.47 -11.45
C ARG A 56 -0.06 -13.85 -12.01
N VAL A 57 0.99 -13.98 -12.81
CA VAL A 57 1.43 -15.28 -13.36
C VAL A 57 1.82 -16.25 -12.24
N LYS A 58 2.48 -15.77 -11.18
CA LYS A 58 2.82 -16.60 -10.02
C LYS A 58 1.61 -17.04 -9.20
N LYS A 59 0.56 -16.22 -9.09
CA LYS A 59 -0.67 -16.54 -8.33
C LYS A 59 -1.51 -17.62 -9.00
N ASN A 60 -1.46 -17.71 -10.33
CA ASN A 60 -2.21 -18.68 -11.12
C ASN A 60 -1.47 -20.02 -11.31
N ARG A 61 -0.27 -20.16 -10.72
CA ARG A 61 0.49 -21.41 -10.63
C ARG A 61 0.32 -22.02 -9.25
#